data_AF-A0AAF0DE50-F1
#
_entry.id   AF-A0AAF0DE50-F1
#
_cell.length_a   1.000
_cell.length_b   1.000
_cell.length_c   1.000
_cell.angle_alpha   90.00
_cell.angle_beta   90.00
_cell.angle_gamma   90.00
#
_symmetry.space_group_name_H-M   'P 1'
#
loop_
_entity.id
_entity.type
_entity.pdbx_description
1 polymer ?
#
loop_
_entity_poly.entity_id
_entity_poly.type
_entity_poly.pdbx_seq_one_letter_code
_entity_poly.pdbx_strand_id
1 'polypeptide(L)'
;MSSTQTQRITANCEIIWGNVCDYDFACDTDDYLHYSCSVKKDFGNFFGGPLMITCLCRSEEAAWAELDRMLEFRAKQVKRGTPMTKDERLEIFGGPRGKYKNLLSNFIEEWEERERAKPIATSGGNKR
;
A
#
# COMPACT_ATOMS: atom_id res chain seq x y z
N MET A 1 12.00 12.22 10.39
CA MET A 1 12.45 11.60 9.12
C MET A 1 13.75 12.25 8.61
N SER A 2 14.67 11.51 8.01
CA SER A 2 15.90 12.07 7.40
C SER A 2 15.65 12.59 5.99
N SER A 3 16.39 13.62 5.54
CA SER A 3 16.24 14.20 4.20
C SER A 3 16.41 13.16 3.08
N THR A 4 17.36 12.22 3.25
CA THR A 4 17.58 11.14 2.28
C THR A 4 16.42 10.14 2.23
N GLN A 5 15.80 9.82 3.37
CA GLN A 5 14.63 8.94 3.39
C GLN A 5 13.44 9.58 2.68
N THR A 6 13.20 10.88 2.93
CA THR A 6 12.15 11.64 2.24
C THR A 6 12.35 11.61 0.72
N GLN A 7 13.59 11.87 0.26
CA GLN A 7 13.90 11.83 -1.18
C GLN A 7 13.63 10.46 -1.81
N ARG A 8 13.99 9.37 -1.12
CA ARG A 8 13.69 8.02 -1.61
C ARG A 8 12.19 7.74 -1.68
N ILE A 9 11.46 8.11 -0.62
CA ILE A 9 10.01 7.96 -0.54
C ILE A 9 9.34 8.72 -1.70
N THR A 10 9.68 9.99 -1.91
CA THR A 10 9.14 10.81 -3.00
C THR A 10 9.47 10.21 -4.37
N ALA A 11 10.72 9.83 -4.61
CA ALA A 11 11.12 9.23 -5.89
C ALA A 11 10.36 7.92 -6.17
N ASN A 12 10.09 7.11 -5.13
CA ASN A 12 9.28 5.91 -5.27
C ASN A 12 7.81 6.25 -5.59
N CYS A 13 7.23 7.28 -4.97
CA CYS A 13 5.88 7.74 -5.30
C CYS A 13 5.77 8.18 -6.76
N GLU A 14 6.75 8.92 -7.28
CA GLU A 14 6.80 9.33 -8.69
C GLU A 14 6.86 8.13 -9.65
N ILE A 15 7.59 7.08 -9.30
CA ILE A 15 7.64 5.83 -10.08
C ILE A 15 6.27 5.14 -10.09
N ILE A 16 5.57 5.11 -8.95
CA ILE A 16 4.34 4.33 -8.79
C ILE A 16 3.13 5.06 -9.38
N TRP A 17 3.03 6.37 -9.18
CA TRP A 17 1.84 7.15 -9.45
C TRP A 17 2.07 8.37 -10.36
N GLY A 18 3.31 8.61 -10.80
CA GLY A 18 3.70 9.68 -11.69
C GLY A 18 4.12 10.97 -10.98
N ASN A 19 4.61 11.95 -11.72
CA ASN A 19 5.07 13.25 -11.21
C ASN A 19 4.09 14.39 -11.56
N VAL A 20 2.80 14.06 -11.69
CA VAL A 20 1.75 15.02 -12.07
C VAL A 20 1.25 15.88 -10.89
N CYS A 21 1.62 15.51 -9.67
CA CYS A 21 1.26 16.19 -8.44
C CYS A 21 2.36 15.95 -7.40
N ASP A 22 2.31 16.73 -6.32
CA ASP A 22 3.14 16.49 -5.16
C ASP A 22 2.53 15.37 -4.29
N TYR A 23 3.31 14.92 -3.31
CA TYR A 23 2.92 13.87 -2.37
C TYR A 23 3.03 14.39 -0.95
N ASP A 24 1.91 14.32 -0.24
CA ASP A 24 1.86 14.62 1.19
C ASP A 24 2.09 13.34 2.00
N PHE A 25 2.85 13.47 3.09
CA PHE A 25 3.20 12.37 3.97
C PHE A 25 2.90 12.75 5.41
N ALA A 26 2.04 11.97 6.06
CA ALA A 26 1.67 12.18 7.44
C ALA A 26 2.07 10.98 8.30
N CYS A 27 2.52 11.24 9.52
CA CYS A 27 2.62 10.22 10.56
C CYS A 27 1.60 10.54 11.65
N ASP A 28 0.65 9.63 11.83
CA ASP A 28 -0.42 9.76 12.80
C ASP A 28 -0.14 8.88 14.02
N THR A 29 -0.53 9.36 15.20
CA THR A 29 -0.58 8.60 16.45
C THR A 29 -1.79 9.06 17.26
N ASP A 30 -2.57 8.10 17.75
CA ASP A 30 -3.78 8.39 18.56
C ASP A 30 -3.55 8.06 20.05
N ASP A 31 -2.71 7.07 20.34
CA ASP A 31 -2.43 6.58 21.70
C ASP A 31 -1.00 6.84 22.19
N TYR A 32 -0.17 7.53 21.39
CA TYR A 32 1.27 7.77 21.62
C TYR A 32 2.12 6.50 21.76
N LEU A 33 1.54 5.32 21.52
CA LEU A 33 2.21 4.01 21.59
C LEU A 33 2.35 3.39 20.21
N HIS A 34 1.44 3.73 19.31
CA HIS A 34 1.37 3.24 17.95
C HIS A 34 1.37 4.39 16.95
N TYR A 35 2.16 4.19 15.89
CA TYR A 35 2.40 5.16 14.84
C TYR A 35 2.06 4.52 13.50
N SER A 36 1.43 5.28 12.61
CA SER A 36 1.23 4.88 11.21
C SER A 36 1.59 6.01 10.28
N CYS A 37 2.31 5.70 9.21
CA CYS A 37 2.58 6.67 8.16
C CYS A 37 1.63 6.45 6.99
N SER A 38 1.20 7.53 6.36
CA SER A 38 0.38 7.50 5.15
C SER A 38 0.92 8.44 4.08
N VAL A 39 0.61 8.14 2.83
CA VAL A 39 0.88 8.99 1.68
C VAL A 39 -0.41 9.31 0.94
N LYS A 40 -0.57 10.57 0.55
CA LYS A 40 -1.69 11.10 -0.24
C LYS A 40 -1.15 11.93 -1.40
N LYS A 41 -1.95 12.09 -2.45
CA LYS A 41 -1.67 13.11 -3.48
C LYS A 41 -1.94 14.49 -2.92
N ASP A 42 -1.03 15.41 -3.14
CA ASP A 42 -1.21 16.83 -2.85
C ASP A 42 -1.44 17.59 -4.16
N PHE A 43 -2.61 18.20 -4.29
CA PHE A 43 -2.98 19.04 -5.44
C PHE A 43 -2.88 20.54 -5.11
N GLY A 44 -2.23 20.90 -4.01
CA GLY A 44 -2.03 22.26 -3.50
C GLY A 44 -3.23 22.81 -2.73
N ASN A 45 -4.43 22.74 -3.32
CA ASN A 45 -5.66 23.27 -2.70
C ASN A 45 -6.47 22.21 -1.95
N PHE A 46 -6.19 20.94 -2.19
CA PHE A 46 -6.84 19.81 -1.52
C PHE A 46 -5.95 18.56 -1.61
N PHE A 47 -6.16 17.64 -0.67
CA PHE A 47 -5.50 16.35 -0.67
C PHE A 47 -6.41 15.26 -1.25
N GLY A 48 -5.81 14.31 -1.96
CA GLY A 48 -6.49 13.09 -2.40
C GLY A 48 -6.73 12.10 -1.27
N GLY A 49 -7.39 10.97 -1.60
CA GLY A 49 -7.51 9.84 -0.69
C GLY A 49 -6.15 9.18 -0.37
N PRO A 50 -6.06 8.37 0.69
CA PRO A 50 -4.85 7.63 1.03
C PRO A 50 -4.47 6.67 -0.09
N LEU A 51 -3.22 6.78 -0.55
CA LEU A 51 -2.64 5.89 -1.54
C LEU A 51 -2.01 4.66 -0.90
N MET A 52 -1.37 4.84 0.25
CA MET A 52 -0.78 3.78 1.06
C MET A 52 -0.74 4.23 2.52
N ILE A 53 -0.96 3.28 3.42
CA ILE A 53 -0.84 3.45 4.87
C ILE A 53 -0.08 2.25 5.44
N THR A 54 0.83 2.49 6.38
CA THR A 54 1.52 1.41 7.08
C THR A 54 0.61 0.78 8.13
N CYS A 55 0.89 -0.45 8.54
CA CYS A 55 0.33 -0.94 9.80
C CYS A 55 0.89 -0.13 10.99
N LEU A 56 0.26 -0.31 12.15
CA LEU A 56 0.71 0.27 13.41
C LEU A 56 2.13 -0.22 13.79
N CYS A 57 3.03 0.74 13.97
CA CYS A 57 4.41 0.56 14.37
C CYS A 57 4.64 1.11 15.78
N ARG A 58 5.66 0.63 16.49
CA ARG A 58 5.95 1.02 17.89
C ARG A 58 6.64 2.39 18.03
N SER A 59 7.07 3.00 16.93
CA SER A 59 7.68 4.32 16.93
C SER A 59 7.46 5.00 15.58
N GLU A 60 7.61 6.32 15.55
CA GLU A 60 7.54 7.13 14.33
C GLU A 60 8.60 6.67 13.31
N GLU A 61 9.83 6.44 13.76
CA GLU A 61 10.92 5.99 12.88
C GLU A 61 10.62 4.63 12.25
N ALA A 62 10.01 3.73 13.03
CA ALA A 62 9.61 2.42 12.53
C ALA A 62 8.48 2.55 11.48
N ALA A 63 7.54 3.49 11.67
CA ALA A 63 6.48 3.75 10.71
C ALA A 63 7.05 4.33 9.40
N TRP A 64 7.96 5.30 9.46
CA TRP A 64 8.61 5.86 8.26
C TRP A 64 9.47 4.82 7.53
N ALA A 65 10.21 3.99 8.27
CA ALA A 65 11.00 2.91 7.68
C ALA A 65 10.13 1.87 6.98
N GLU A 66 8.97 1.54 7.57
CA GLU A 66 8.00 0.63 6.95
C GLU A 66 7.39 1.24 5.69
N LEU A 67 7.06 2.54 5.69
CA LEU A 67 6.56 3.22 4.50
C LEU A 67 7.60 3.23 3.36
N ASP A 68 8.87 3.56 3.66
CA ASP A 68 9.97 3.53 2.69
C ASP A 68 10.11 2.12 2.07
N ARG A 69 10.08 1.07 2.90
CA ARG A 69 10.15 -0.34 2.46
C ARG A 69 8.98 -0.71 1.54
N MET A 70 7.75 -0.38 1.95
CA MET A 70 6.54 -0.71 1.16
C MET A 70 6.55 -0.01 -0.19
N LEU A 71 6.94 1.27 -0.23
CA LEU A 71 7.03 2.06 -1.46
C LEU A 71 8.18 1.57 -2.36
N GLU A 72 9.35 1.25 -1.81
CA GLU A 72 10.46 0.71 -2.58
C GLU A 72 10.06 -0.60 -3.28
N PHE A 73 9.39 -1.49 -2.54
CA PHE A 73 8.92 -2.74 -3.10
C PHE A 73 7.88 -2.50 -4.21
N ARG A 74 6.91 -1.63 -3.96
CA ARG A 74 5.88 -1.30 -4.95
C ARG A 74 6.49 -0.65 -6.20
N ALA A 75 7.45 0.23 -6.06
CA ALA A 75 8.17 0.86 -7.17
C ALA A 75 8.94 -0.18 -8.01
N LYS A 76 9.61 -1.15 -7.38
CA LYS A 76 10.25 -2.28 -8.09
C LYS A 76 9.23 -3.11 -8.86
N GLN A 77 8.06 -3.38 -8.27
CA GLN A 77 6.98 -4.11 -8.96
C GLN A 77 6.43 -3.34 -10.16
N VAL A 78 6.18 -2.03 -10.03
CA VAL A 78 5.72 -1.19 -11.15
C VAL A 78 6.75 -1.19 -12.27
N LYS A 79 8.04 -1.03 -11.96
CA LYS A 79 9.13 -1.11 -12.96
C LYS A 79 9.20 -2.45 -13.68
N ARG A 80 8.89 -3.55 -13.00
CA ARG A 80 8.85 -4.89 -13.60
C ARG A 80 7.65 -5.07 -14.55
N GLY A 81 6.58 -4.31 -14.37
CA GLY A 81 5.39 -4.35 -15.25
C GLY A 81 4.50 -5.57 -15.08
N THR A 82 4.78 -6.47 -14.13
CA THR A 82 3.93 -7.64 -13.85
C THR A 82 3.06 -7.42 -12.62
N PRO A 83 1.88 -8.05 -12.54
CA PRO A 83 1.10 -8.09 -11.31
C PRO A 83 1.92 -8.63 -10.13
N MET A 84 1.55 -8.21 -8.93
CA MET A 84 2.16 -8.67 -7.69
C MET A 84 1.69 -10.09 -7.37
N THR A 85 2.64 -10.99 -7.11
CA THR A 85 2.34 -12.37 -6.67
C THR A 85 1.81 -12.38 -5.23
N LYS A 86 1.26 -13.51 -4.78
CA LYS A 86 0.78 -13.67 -3.40
C LYS A 86 1.91 -13.40 -2.39
N ASP A 87 3.09 -13.99 -2.59
CA ASP A 87 4.23 -13.82 -1.68
C ASP A 87 4.67 -12.36 -1.58
N GLU A 88 4.64 -11.65 -2.71
CA GLU A 88 4.97 -10.23 -2.74
C GLU A 88 3.91 -9.36 -2.03
N ARG A 89 2.62 -9.71 -2.15
CA ARG A 89 1.57 -9.05 -1.37
C ARG A 89 1.76 -9.29 0.13
N LEU A 90 2.11 -10.51 0.51
CA LEU A 90 2.39 -10.86 1.90
C LEU A 90 3.64 -10.15 2.43
N GLU A 91 4.65 -9.96 1.60
CA GLU A 91 5.85 -9.21 1.97
C GLU A 91 5.55 -7.73 2.21
N ILE A 92 4.72 -7.10 1.36
CA ILE A 92 4.40 -5.67 1.51
C ILE A 92 3.39 -5.45 2.63
N PHE A 93 2.26 -6.16 2.59
CA PHE A 93 1.09 -5.89 3.42
C PHE A 93 1.01 -6.77 4.68
N GLY A 94 1.91 -7.73 4.83
CA GLY A 94 2.03 -8.56 6.04
C GLY A 94 2.55 -7.81 7.26
N GLY A 95 2.59 -6.47 7.21
CA GLY A 95 3.03 -5.58 8.27
C GLY A 95 4.54 -5.60 8.55
N PRO A 96 4.97 -4.90 9.60
CA PRO A 96 6.38 -4.68 9.88
C PRO A 96 7.12 -5.99 10.04
N ARG A 97 8.13 -6.21 9.19
CA ARG A 97 8.93 -7.44 9.12
C ARG A 97 8.11 -8.72 8.91
N GLY A 98 6.93 -8.61 8.29
CA GLY A 98 6.06 -9.75 7.98
C GLY A 98 5.33 -10.35 9.18
N LYS A 99 5.22 -9.62 10.30
CA LYS A 99 4.58 -10.09 11.54
C LYS A 99 3.16 -10.63 11.34
N TYR A 100 2.44 -10.14 10.34
CA TYR A 100 1.05 -10.47 10.03
C TYR A 100 0.88 -11.30 8.75
N LYS A 101 1.97 -11.85 8.18
CA LYS A 101 1.91 -12.68 6.95
C LYS A 101 0.92 -13.82 7.04
N ASN A 102 0.94 -14.58 8.14
CA ASN A 102 0.05 -15.75 8.28
C ASN A 102 -1.42 -15.33 8.32
N LEU A 103 -1.73 -14.27 9.07
CA LEU A 103 -3.09 -13.74 9.14
C LEU A 103 -3.56 -13.27 7.76
N LEU A 104 -2.73 -12.49 7.07
CA LEU A 104 -3.05 -11.99 5.74
C LEU A 104 -3.17 -13.12 4.70
N SER A 105 -2.36 -14.19 4.79
CA SER A 105 -2.45 -15.34 3.89
C SER A 105 -3.80 -16.01 4.00
N ASN A 106 -4.28 -16.25 5.22
CA ASN A 106 -5.60 -16.85 5.46
C ASN A 106 -6.72 -15.98 4.86
N PHE A 107 -6.64 -14.65 5.05
CA PHE A 107 -7.61 -13.73 4.45
C PHE A 107 -7.58 -13.73 2.92
N ILE A 108 -6.39 -13.78 2.31
CA ILE A 108 -6.25 -13.83 0.85
C ILE A 108 -6.85 -15.13 0.31
N GLU A 109 -6.58 -16.27 0.96
CA GLU A 109 -7.10 -17.58 0.57
C GLU A 109 -8.63 -17.59 0.60
N GLU A 110 -9.22 -17.13 1.70
CA GLU A 110 -10.68 -17.05 1.84
C GLU A 110 -11.31 -16.11 0.80
N TRP A 111 -10.66 -14.97 0.52
CA TRP A 111 -11.15 -14.04 -0.51
C TRP A 111 -11.11 -14.67 -1.90
N GLU A 112 -10.01 -15.35 -2.26
CA GLU A 112 -9.88 -16.03 -3.55
C GLU A 112 -10.90 -17.17 -3.72
N GLU A 113 -11.20 -17.92 -2.65
CA GLU A 113 -12.26 -18.92 -2.65
C GLU A 113 -13.64 -18.31 -2.91
N ARG A 114 -13.95 -17.19 -2.25
CA ARG A 114 -15.21 -16.47 -2.45
C ARG A 114 -15.34 -15.91 -3.86
N GLU A 115 -14.28 -15.33 -4.43
CA GLU A 115 -14.31 -14.82 -5.81
C GLU A 115 -14.49 -15.96 -6.83
N ARG A 116 -13.86 -17.13 -6.62
CA ARG A 116 -14.06 -18.32 -7.46
C ARG A 116 -15.48 -18.88 -7.37
N ALA A 117 -16.13 -18.76 -6.21
CA ALA A 117 -17.48 -19.26 -5.97
C ALA A 117 -18.59 -18.33 -6.52
N LYS A 118 -18.26 -17.13 -7.02
CA LYS A 118 -19.26 -16.24 -7.62
C LYS A 118 -19.78 -16.85 -8.92
N PRO A 119 -21.11 -17.01 -9.09
CA PRO A 119 -21.67 -17.49 -10.34
C PRO A 119 -21.34 -16.50 -11.47
N ILE A 120 -20.84 -17.03 -12.59
CA ILE A 120 -20.66 -16.25 -13.81
C ILE A 120 -22.05 -15.75 -14.22
N ALA A 121 -22.28 -14.44 -14.15
CA ALA A 121 -23.50 -13.85 -14.65
C ALA A 121 -23.59 -14.17 -16.14
N THR A 122 -24.40 -15.16 -16.51
CA THR A 122 -24.80 -15.38 -17.90
C THR A 122 -25.49 -14.10 -18.35
N SER A 123 -24.83 -13.36 -19.23
CA SER A 123 -25.44 -12.25 -19.96
C SER A 123 -26.62 -12.81 -20.76
N GLY A 124 -27.81 -12.74 -20.17
CA GLY A 124 -29.07 -13.02 -20.85
C GLY A 124 -29.19 -12.00 -21.97
N GLY A 125 -28.90 -12.43 -23.19
CA GLY A 125 -29.14 -11.66 -24.40
C GLY A 125 -30.63 -11.36 -24.50
N ASN A 126 -31.00 -10.11 -24.24
CA ASN A 126 -32.35 -9.66 -24.50
C ASN A 126 -32.42 -9.20 -25.96
N LYS A 127 -32.77 -10.13 -26.85
CA LYS A 127 -33.36 -9.78 -28.15
C LYS A 127 -34.80 -9.39 -27.91
N ARG A 128 -35.13 -8.10 -28.03
CA ARG A 128 -36.38 -7.62 -28.64
C ARG A 128 -36.12 -6.28 -29.31
#